data_AF-A0A519PDH8-F1
#
_entry.id   AF-A0A519PDH8-F1
#
_cell.length_a   1.000
_cell.length_b   1.000
_cell.length_c   1.000
_cell.angle_alpha   90.00
_cell.angle_beta   90.00
_cell.angle_gamma   90.00
#
_symmetry.space_group_name_H-M   'P 1'
#
loop_
_entity.id
_entity.type
_entity.pdbx_description
1 polymer ?
#
loop_
_entity_poly.entity_id
_entity_poly.type
_entity_poly.pdbx_seq_one_letter_code
_entity_poly.pdbx_strand_id
1 'polypeptide(L)'
;VDSSPFFPSLVDARATSAQVEPLARLGYQALLLFGDQALKSQVAAFGVDMGLAGDMVFQGLGLQGGDRRVLAQGLYEALTVDLRPRLSQITAPVTVVYGWTRDTEAPRNRLEGLYRYGFEGLPRIARFERIEGAQHQVMIEQPQRFLAAVQRFLS
;
A
#
# COMPACT_ATOMS: atom_id res chain seq x y z
N VAL A 1 3.00 5.98 -5.75
CA VAL A 1 1.55 5.66 -5.70
C VAL A 1 1.46 4.24 -5.24
N ASP A 2 0.59 3.93 -4.27
CA ASP A 2 0.50 2.61 -3.66
C ASP A 2 1.86 2.08 -3.15
N SER A 3 2.19 2.41 -1.90
CA SER A 3 3.48 2.04 -1.30
C SER A 3 3.46 0.59 -0.78
N SER A 4 2.88 -0.33 -1.56
CA SER A 4 2.87 -1.77 -1.27
C SER A 4 4.21 -2.36 -0.81
N PRO A 5 5.41 -1.89 -1.25
CA PRO A 5 6.70 -2.41 -0.74
C PRO A 5 7.05 -1.99 0.70
N PHE A 6 6.08 -1.39 1.39
CA PHE A 6 6.16 -0.91 2.76
C PHE A 6 4.96 -1.42 3.57
N PHE A 7 4.26 -2.46 3.10
CA PHE A 7 3.02 -2.92 3.71
C PHE A 7 3.12 -3.18 5.22
N PRO A 8 4.17 -3.84 5.76
CA PRO A 8 4.32 -3.99 7.21
C PRO A 8 4.22 -2.64 7.94
N SER A 9 4.90 -1.60 7.42
CA SER A 9 4.91 -0.26 8.00
C SER A 9 3.60 0.52 7.85
N LEU A 10 2.70 0.10 6.95
CA LEU A 10 1.35 0.66 6.81
C LEU A 10 0.37 0.08 7.84
N VAL A 11 0.63 -1.14 8.34
CA VAL A 11 -0.14 -1.75 9.44
C VAL A 11 0.37 -1.23 10.79
N ASP A 12 1.68 -1.29 10.99
CA ASP A 12 2.38 -0.72 12.14
C ASP A 12 3.77 -0.26 11.68
N ALA A 13 4.10 1.02 11.91
CA ALA A 13 5.39 1.60 11.58
C ALA A 13 6.59 0.73 12.01
N ARG A 14 6.50 -0.02 13.10
CA ARG A 14 7.59 -0.87 13.61
C ARG A 14 7.54 -2.33 13.13
N ALA A 15 6.51 -2.75 12.41
CA ALA A 15 6.42 -4.12 11.93
C ALA A 15 7.56 -4.43 10.96
N THR A 16 8.07 -5.65 11.06
CA THR A 16 9.13 -6.21 10.22
C THR A 16 8.56 -7.30 9.31
N SER A 17 9.22 -7.57 8.20
CA SER A 17 8.87 -8.67 7.29
C SER A 17 8.70 -10.00 8.03
N ALA A 18 9.61 -10.32 8.96
CA ALA A 18 9.58 -11.56 9.72
C ALA A 18 8.32 -11.71 10.60
N GLN A 19 7.76 -10.60 11.09
CA GLN A 19 6.53 -10.61 11.88
C GLN A 19 5.28 -10.81 11.02
N VAL A 20 5.29 -10.33 9.77
CA VAL A 20 4.15 -10.42 8.84
C VAL A 20 4.20 -11.71 8.01
N GLU A 21 5.39 -12.29 7.83
CA GLU A 21 5.65 -13.50 7.03
C GLU A 21 4.70 -14.68 7.31
N PRO A 22 4.39 -15.06 8.58
CA PRO A 22 3.48 -16.17 8.85
C PRO A 22 2.08 -15.93 8.28
N LEU A 23 1.60 -14.67 8.37
CA LEU A 23 0.31 -14.27 7.84
C LEU A 23 0.32 -14.22 6.31
N ALA A 24 1.38 -13.67 5.72
CA ALA A 24 1.55 -13.64 4.27
C ALA A 24 1.53 -15.05 3.66
N ARG A 25 2.23 -15.99 4.31
CA ARG A 25 2.25 -17.40 3.90
C ARG A 25 0.88 -18.07 4.00
N LEU A 26 0.08 -17.75 5.02
CA LEU A 26 -1.29 -18.24 5.14
C LEU A 26 -2.17 -17.72 3.99
N GLY A 27 -2.09 -16.42 3.70
CA GLY A 27 -2.79 -15.80 2.57
C GLY A 27 -2.40 -16.41 1.22
N TYR A 28 -1.11 -16.65 1.02
CA TYR A 28 -0.58 -17.34 -0.17
C TYR A 28 -1.21 -18.72 -0.35
N GLN A 29 -1.21 -19.55 0.70
CA GLN A 29 -1.79 -20.90 0.66
C GLN A 29 -3.30 -20.87 0.41
N ALA A 30 -4.02 -19.94 1.06
CA ALA A 30 -5.46 -19.78 0.87
C ALA A 30 -5.80 -19.41 -0.58
N LEU A 31 -5.05 -18.50 -1.20
CA LEU A 31 -5.22 -18.13 -2.60
C LEU A 31 -4.95 -19.29 -3.57
N LEU A 32 -3.93 -20.11 -3.30
CA LEU A 32 -3.66 -21.28 -4.13
C LEU A 32 -4.78 -22.33 -4.06
N LEU A 33 -5.31 -22.57 -2.86
CA LEU A 33 -6.32 -23.62 -2.63
C LEU A 33 -7.71 -23.20 -3.08
N PHE A 34 -8.12 -21.98 -2.77
CA PHE A 34 -9.50 -21.53 -2.94
C PHE A 34 -9.66 -20.47 -4.04
N GLY A 35 -8.56 -19.97 -4.61
CA GLY A 35 -8.57 -18.89 -5.59
C GLY A 35 -9.15 -17.60 -5.03
N ASP A 36 -9.64 -16.75 -5.91
CA ASP A 36 -10.14 -15.40 -5.58
C ASP A 36 -11.33 -15.41 -4.60
N GLN A 37 -12.01 -16.55 -4.43
CA GLN A 37 -13.08 -16.73 -3.45
C GLN A 37 -12.55 -16.72 -2.01
N ALA A 38 -11.32 -17.19 -1.76
CA ALA A 38 -10.68 -17.04 -0.44
C ALA A 38 -10.50 -15.57 -0.09
N LEU A 39 -10.02 -14.76 -1.03
CA LEU A 39 -9.88 -13.33 -0.77
C LEU A 39 -11.25 -12.71 -0.50
N LYS A 40 -12.24 -12.89 -1.38
CA LYS A 40 -13.59 -12.29 -1.20
C LYS A 40 -14.26 -12.64 0.13
N SER A 41 -14.04 -13.85 0.66
CA SER A 41 -14.62 -14.29 1.93
C SER A 41 -13.79 -13.94 3.17
N GLN A 42 -12.46 -13.81 3.04
CA GLN A 42 -11.55 -13.52 4.16
C GLN A 42 -11.01 -12.08 4.18
N VAL A 43 -11.18 -11.28 3.13
CA VAL A 43 -10.85 -9.83 3.08
C VAL A 43 -11.46 -9.12 4.28
N ALA A 44 -12.72 -9.42 4.60
CA ALA A 44 -13.41 -8.84 5.74
C ALA A 44 -12.87 -9.32 7.10
N ALA A 45 -12.22 -10.49 7.18
CA ALA A 45 -11.64 -11.02 8.42
C ALA A 45 -10.20 -10.52 8.64
N PHE A 46 -9.36 -10.56 7.60
CA PHE A 46 -7.98 -10.08 7.66
C PHE A 46 -7.86 -8.56 7.64
N GLY A 47 -8.73 -7.86 6.92
CA GLY A 47 -8.78 -6.40 6.92
C GLY A 47 -9.18 -5.84 8.28
N VAL A 48 -10.04 -6.53 9.02
CA VAL A 48 -10.40 -6.19 10.40
C VAL A 48 -9.23 -6.39 11.36
N ASP A 49 -8.50 -7.50 11.27
CA ASP A 49 -7.33 -7.78 12.14
C ASP A 49 -6.10 -6.91 11.83
N MET A 50 -5.90 -6.51 10.58
CA MET A 50 -4.81 -5.61 10.17
C MET A 50 -5.22 -4.12 10.18
N GLY A 51 -6.42 -3.82 10.63
CA GLY A 51 -7.00 -2.48 10.66
C GLY A 51 -7.13 -1.86 9.26
N LEU A 52 -7.32 -0.54 9.23
CA LEU A 52 -7.65 0.24 8.04
C LEU A 52 -6.70 0.04 6.85
N ALA A 53 -5.42 -0.28 7.10
CA ALA A 53 -4.45 -0.59 6.06
C ALA A 53 -4.77 -1.92 5.37
N GLY A 54 -5.15 -2.95 6.13
CA GLY A 54 -5.60 -4.23 5.59
C GLY A 54 -6.87 -4.10 4.78
N ASP A 55 -7.89 -3.43 5.31
CA ASP A 55 -9.16 -3.19 4.59
C ASP A 55 -8.95 -2.47 3.26
N MET A 56 -8.12 -1.40 3.24
CA MET A 56 -7.86 -0.65 2.00
C MET A 56 -7.06 -1.42 0.96
N VAL A 57 -6.14 -2.30 1.38
CA VAL A 57 -5.42 -3.15 0.43
C VAL A 57 -6.33 -4.24 -0.08
N PHE A 58 -6.95 -5.03 0.79
CA PHE A 58 -7.70 -6.20 0.35
C PHE A 58 -8.98 -5.84 -0.43
N GLN A 59 -9.64 -4.71 -0.14
CA GLN A 59 -10.71 -4.17 -1.01
C GLN A 59 -10.16 -3.41 -2.23
N GLY A 60 -8.99 -2.77 -2.11
CA GLY A 60 -8.38 -1.94 -3.15
C GLY A 60 -7.48 -2.69 -4.14
N LEU A 61 -7.22 -3.98 -3.94
CA LEU A 61 -6.37 -4.80 -4.82
C LEU A 61 -6.90 -4.95 -6.25
N GLY A 62 -8.13 -4.49 -6.53
CA GLY A 62 -8.65 -4.35 -7.89
C GLY A 62 -8.51 -5.62 -8.73
N LEU A 63 -8.65 -6.79 -8.10
CA LEU A 63 -8.35 -8.09 -8.70
C LEU A 63 -9.18 -8.30 -9.96
N GLN A 64 -8.53 -8.30 -11.13
CA GLN A 64 -9.19 -8.43 -12.44
C GLN A 64 -9.22 -9.89 -12.93
N GLY A 65 -9.04 -10.86 -12.02
CA GLY A 65 -8.74 -12.24 -12.37
C GLY A 65 -7.28 -12.42 -12.81
N GLY A 66 -6.89 -13.65 -13.17
CA GLY A 66 -5.53 -13.98 -13.60
C GLY A 66 -5.03 -15.32 -13.08
N ASP A 67 -3.74 -15.59 -13.27
CA ASP A 67 -3.10 -16.79 -12.70
C ASP A 67 -2.98 -16.65 -11.18
N ARG A 68 -3.54 -17.63 -10.46
CA ARG A 68 -3.60 -17.62 -8.99
C ARG A 68 -2.24 -17.65 -8.33
N ARG A 69 -1.23 -18.28 -8.94
CA ARG A 69 0.13 -18.30 -8.42
C ARG A 69 0.75 -16.91 -8.50
N VAL A 70 0.50 -16.19 -9.60
CA VAL A 70 0.97 -14.81 -9.77
C VAL A 70 0.32 -13.91 -8.71
N LEU A 71 -0.99 -14.03 -8.50
CA LEU A 71 -1.68 -13.26 -7.47
C LEU A 71 -1.17 -13.59 -6.06
N ALA A 72 -1.06 -14.87 -5.72
CA ALA A 72 -0.57 -15.31 -4.42
C ALA A 72 0.85 -14.82 -4.17
N GLN A 73 1.74 -14.97 -5.14
CA GLN A 73 3.12 -14.51 -5.04
C GLN A 73 3.21 -12.99 -4.92
N GLY A 74 2.47 -12.24 -5.73
CA GLY A 74 2.48 -10.78 -5.68
C GLY A 74 1.99 -10.24 -4.34
N LEU A 75 0.92 -10.83 -3.79
CA LEU A 75 0.44 -10.47 -2.45
C LEU A 75 1.48 -10.82 -1.37
N TYR A 76 2.04 -12.02 -1.42
CA TYR A 76 3.08 -12.44 -0.49
C TYR A 76 4.27 -11.47 -0.50
N GLU A 77 4.77 -11.11 -1.67
CA GLU A 77 5.88 -10.14 -1.82
C GLU A 77 5.48 -8.75 -1.34
N ALA A 78 4.27 -8.26 -1.65
CA ALA A 78 3.78 -6.99 -1.13
C ALA A 78 3.77 -6.95 0.40
N LEU A 79 3.40 -8.07 1.05
CA LEU A 79 3.36 -8.16 2.51
C LEU A 79 4.74 -8.30 3.16
N THR A 80 5.73 -8.83 2.46
CA THR A 80 6.98 -9.34 3.08
C THR A 80 8.23 -8.60 2.60
N VAL A 81 8.17 -7.87 1.50
CA VAL A 81 9.27 -7.03 1.05
C VAL A 81 9.25 -5.71 1.82
N ASP A 82 10.35 -5.41 2.51
CA ASP A 82 10.58 -4.13 3.18
C ASP A 82 11.72 -3.38 2.49
N LEU A 83 11.40 -2.27 1.84
CA LEU A 83 12.39 -1.44 1.15
C LEU A 83 13.03 -0.34 2.02
N ARG A 84 12.59 -0.14 3.27
CA ARG A 84 13.15 0.91 4.15
C ARG A 84 14.67 0.83 4.31
N PRO A 85 15.28 -0.35 4.51
CA PRO A 85 16.75 -0.45 4.63
C PRO A 85 17.50 -0.03 3.36
N ARG A 86 16.82 0.03 2.21
CA ARG A 86 17.41 0.38 0.91
C ARG A 86 17.14 1.82 0.47
N LEU A 87 16.34 2.58 1.23
CA LEU A 87 15.99 3.96 0.86
C LEU A 87 17.20 4.88 0.73
N SER A 88 18.26 4.64 1.50
CA SER A 88 19.52 5.39 1.41
C SER A 88 20.19 5.28 0.04
N GLN A 89 19.88 4.23 -0.73
CA GLN A 89 20.38 4.02 -2.09
C GLN A 89 19.61 4.85 -3.14
N ILE A 90 18.42 5.34 -2.80
CA ILE A 90 17.58 6.13 -3.70
C ILE A 90 18.08 7.56 -3.69
N THR A 91 18.93 7.87 -4.67
CA THR A 91 19.41 9.24 -4.83
C THR A 91 18.43 10.09 -5.61
N ALA A 92 17.54 9.59 -6.47
CA ALA A 92 16.61 10.42 -7.24
C ALA A 92 15.64 11.25 -6.35
N PRO A 93 15.12 12.41 -6.82
CA PRO A 93 14.01 13.09 -6.15
C PRO A 93 12.79 12.17 -6.02
N VAL A 94 12.13 12.20 -4.86
CA VAL A 94 10.95 11.36 -4.58
C VAL A 94 9.74 12.23 -4.26
N THR A 95 8.63 11.96 -4.95
CA THR A 95 7.29 12.47 -4.60
C THR A 95 6.37 11.30 -4.27
N VAL A 96 5.81 11.32 -3.07
CA VAL A 96 4.82 10.36 -2.59
C VAL A 96 3.43 10.92 -2.81
N VAL A 97 2.70 10.36 -3.78
CA VAL A 97 1.32 10.75 -4.10
C VAL A 97 0.34 9.79 -3.45
N TYR A 98 -0.63 10.32 -2.70
CA TYR A 98 -1.62 9.53 -1.95
C TYR A 98 -2.97 10.24 -1.87
N GLY A 99 -4.05 9.47 -1.76
CA GLY A 99 -5.39 10.03 -1.64
C GLY A 99 -5.56 10.70 -0.28
N TRP A 100 -6.36 11.75 -0.23
CA TRP A 100 -6.69 12.49 0.99
C TRP A 100 -8.17 12.96 0.97
N THR A 101 -8.76 13.31 2.11
CA THR A 101 -10.11 13.91 2.19
C THR A 101 -10.16 15.01 3.25
N ARG A 102 -11.05 16.00 3.09
CA ARG A 102 -11.25 17.09 4.07
C ARG A 102 -11.88 16.65 5.38
N ASP A 103 -12.55 15.50 5.38
CA ASP A 103 -13.10 14.91 6.61
C ASP A 103 -11.96 14.59 7.59
N THR A 104 -11.91 15.32 8.71
CA THR A 104 -10.85 15.19 9.71
C THR A 104 -10.89 13.85 10.46
N GLU A 105 -12.07 13.23 10.52
CA GLU A 105 -12.28 11.94 11.18
C GLU A 105 -11.94 10.77 10.27
N ALA A 106 -11.80 11.02 8.96
CA ALA A 106 -11.51 9.99 7.97
C ALA A 106 -10.20 9.26 8.32
N PRO A 107 -10.24 7.96 8.65
CA PRO A 107 -9.07 7.28 9.19
C PRO A 107 -7.87 7.23 8.24
N ARG A 108 -8.13 7.28 6.94
CA ARG A 108 -7.12 7.38 5.88
C ARG A 108 -6.20 8.59 6.00
N ASN A 109 -6.66 9.69 6.58
CA ASN A 109 -5.84 10.87 6.78
C ASN A 109 -4.69 10.61 7.78
N ARG A 110 -4.82 9.58 8.63
CA ARG A 110 -3.75 9.14 9.53
C ARG A 110 -2.58 8.47 8.80
N LEU A 111 -2.80 7.95 7.59
CA LEU A 111 -1.78 7.26 6.80
C LEU A 111 -0.64 8.18 6.36
N GLU A 112 -0.85 9.50 6.31
CA GLU A 112 0.23 10.44 6.01
C GLU A 112 1.40 10.32 6.98
N GLY A 113 1.13 10.13 8.27
CA GLY A 113 2.19 9.91 9.26
C GLY A 113 3.01 8.66 8.95
N LEU A 114 2.35 7.59 8.52
CA LEU A 114 2.99 6.33 8.13
C LEU A 114 3.81 6.49 6.84
N TYR A 115 3.32 7.23 5.84
CA TYR A 115 4.13 7.55 4.67
C TYR A 115 5.37 8.34 5.05
N ARG A 116 5.22 9.40 5.86
CA ARG A 116 6.36 10.23 6.28
C ARG A 116 7.42 9.41 7.01
N TYR A 117 7.00 8.57 7.93
CA TYR A 117 7.88 7.64 8.63
C TYR A 117 8.53 6.63 7.68
N GLY A 118 7.73 5.97 6.83
CA GLY A 118 8.22 4.95 5.89
C GLY A 118 9.26 5.46 4.90
N PHE A 119 9.26 6.75 4.59
CA PHE A 119 10.21 7.39 3.67
C PHE A 119 11.34 8.17 4.36
N GLU A 120 11.47 8.10 5.69
CA GLU A 120 12.47 8.90 6.45
C GLU A 120 13.93 8.54 6.12
N GLY A 121 14.18 7.31 5.65
CA GLY A 121 15.51 6.83 5.27
C GLY A 121 16.04 7.37 3.94
N LEU A 122 15.28 8.22 3.24
CA LEU A 122 15.74 8.84 1.98
C LEU A 122 16.83 9.90 2.25
N PRO A 123 17.88 9.97 1.42
CA PRO A 123 18.93 10.98 1.56
C PRO A 123 18.44 12.39 1.18
N ARG A 124 17.40 12.50 0.35
CA ARG A 124 16.72 13.77 0.03
C ARG A 124 15.32 13.73 0.61
N ILE A 125 14.88 14.87 1.16
CA ILE A 125 13.52 15.02 1.69
C ILE A 125 12.50 14.74 0.57
N ALA A 126 11.61 13.78 0.81
CA ALA A 126 10.52 13.49 -0.09
C ALA A 126 9.46 14.59 -0.09
N ARG A 127 8.86 14.84 -1.25
CA ARG A 127 7.62 15.63 -1.36
C ARG A 127 6.42 14.72 -1.10
N PHE A 128 5.41 15.24 -0.43
CA PHE A 128 4.18 14.53 -0.11
C PHE A 128 3.01 15.27 -0.74
N GLU A 129 2.30 14.61 -1.66
CA GLU A 129 1.26 15.22 -2.48
C GLU A 129 -0.09 14.54 -2.25
N ARG A 130 -1.00 15.30 -1.62
CA ARG A 130 -2.37 14.89 -1.32
C ARG A 130 -3.25 15.04 -2.55
N ILE A 131 -3.98 13.98 -2.91
CA ILE A 131 -5.03 14.03 -3.92
C ILE A 131 -6.38 13.93 -3.23
N GLU A 132 -7.08 15.06 -3.11
CA GLU A 132 -8.41 15.10 -2.53
C GLU A 132 -9.42 14.26 -3.35
N GLY A 133 -10.27 13.50 -2.66
CA GLY A 133 -11.36 12.74 -3.28
C GLY A 133 -10.93 11.39 -3.90
N ALA A 134 -9.72 10.92 -3.58
CA ALA A 134 -9.26 9.58 -3.91
C ALA A 134 -9.05 8.75 -2.65
N GLN A 135 -9.25 7.43 -2.76
CA GLN A 135 -8.87 6.40 -1.81
C GLN A 135 -7.46 5.88 -2.11
N HIS A 136 -7.32 4.57 -2.35
CA HIS A 136 -6.05 3.89 -2.53
C HIS A 136 -5.52 4.02 -3.97
N GLN A 137 -6.41 3.87 -4.96
CA GLN A 137 -6.05 3.88 -6.38
C GLN A 137 -6.19 5.29 -7.00
N VAL A 138 -5.41 6.25 -6.49
CA VAL A 138 -5.51 7.67 -6.90
C VAL A 138 -5.42 7.91 -8.42
N MET A 139 -4.67 7.06 -9.14
CA MET A 139 -4.52 7.14 -10.59
C MET A 139 -5.77 6.71 -11.35
N ILE A 140 -6.60 5.84 -10.77
CA ILE A 140 -7.87 5.38 -11.33
C ILE A 140 -9.00 6.32 -10.88
N GLU A 141 -9.00 6.73 -9.62
CA GLU A 141 -10.10 7.49 -9.01
C GLU A 141 -10.05 8.98 -9.34
N GLN A 142 -8.84 9.55 -9.47
CA GLN A 142 -8.62 10.98 -9.73
C GLN A 142 -7.55 11.18 -10.84
N PRO A 143 -7.76 10.63 -12.05
CA PRO A 143 -6.71 10.53 -13.08
C PRO A 143 -6.15 11.90 -13.52
N GLN A 144 -6.99 12.93 -13.64
CA GLN A 144 -6.53 14.27 -14.04
C GLN A 144 -5.68 14.93 -12.95
N ARG A 145 -6.06 14.75 -11.68
CA ARG A 145 -5.30 15.30 -10.53
C ARG A 145 -3.98 14.56 -10.37
N PHE A 146 -3.98 13.25 -10.55
CA PHE A 146 -2.78 12.44 -10.56
C PHE A 146 -1.84 12.84 -11.70
N LEU A 147 -2.33 13.01 -12.92
CA LEU A 147 -1.51 13.47 -14.05
C LEU A 147 -0.88 14.83 -13.78
N ALA A 148 -1.63 15.78 -13.18
CA ALA A 148 -1.09 17.08 -12.82
C ALA A 148 0.03 16.98 -11.75
N ALA A 149 -0.07 16.03 -10.82
CA ALA A 149 1.01 15.74 -9.85
C ALA A 149 2.27 15.22 -10.55
N VAL A 150 2.10 14.30 -11.51
CA VAL A 150 3.21 13.79 -12.32
C VAL A 150 3.86 14.91 -13.14
N GLN A 151 3.08 15.79 -13.76
CA GLN A 151 3.60 16.92 -14.53
C GLN A 151 4.43 17.88 -13.67
N ARG A 152 3.96 18.21 -12.46
CA ARG A 152 4.72 19.03 -11.49
C ARG A 152 6.02 18.38 -11.03
N PHE A 153 6.08 17.06 -10.98
CA PHE A 153 7.31 16.34 -10.62
C PHE A 153 8.35 16.36 -11.75
N LEU A 154 7.91 16.38 -13.01
CA LEU A 154 8.77 16.33 -14.20
C LEU A 154 9.26 17.70 -14.67
N SER A 155 8.64 18.80 -14.21
CA SER A 155 9.02 20.18 -14.50
C SER A 155 10.07 20.71 -13.54
#